data_AF-A0A7X0JVS8-F1
#
_entry.id   AF-A0A7X0JVS8-F1
#
_cell.length_a   1.000
_cell.length_b   1.000
_cell.length_c   1.000
_cell.angle_alpha   90.00
_cell.angle_beta   90.00
_cell.angle_gamma   90.00
#
_symmetry.space_group_name_H-M   'P 1'
#
loop_
_entity.id
_entity.type
_entity.pdbx_description
1 polymer ?
#
loop_
_entity_poly.entity_id
_entity_poly.type
_entity_poly.pdbx_seq_one_letter_code
_entity_poly.pdbx_strand_id
1 'polypeptide(L)'
;MEKLDIIIALLVVILTSGLAKFIATAFYRRMSGDTHTRIVNVWISRGEYEMALSEVNKFLQKRPADSHLLWLRAIVYFKQNEWKKARSEFESLITNEPLYGEDALKYVEAIDKQAGESAHINSKEN
;
A
#
# COMPACT_ATOMS: atom_id res chain seq x y z
N MET A 1 -46.38 -4.24 7.58
CA MET A 1 -45.01 -4.21 8.16
C MET A 1 -44.03 -4.93 7.23
N GLU A 2 -44.04 -4.69 5.91
CA GLU A 2 -43.32 -5.57 4.96
C GLU A 2 -42.28 -4.87 4.06
N LYS A 3 -42.31 -3.55 3.89
CA LYS A 3 -41.33 -2.85 3.02
C LYS A 3 -40.56 -1.76 3.75
N LEU A 4 -41.24 -0.99 4.61
CA LEU A 4 -40.62 0.10 5.36
C LEU A 4 -39.59 -0.43 6.38
N ASP A 5 -39.93 -1.51 7.08
CA ASP A 5 -39.04 -2.14 8.08
C ASP A 5 -37.78 -2.76 7.43
N ILE A 6 -37.92 -3.31 6.21
CA ILE A 6 -36.79 -3.84 5.43
C ILE A 6 -35.87 -2.69 4.98
N ILE A 7 -36.43 -1.58 4.51
CA ILE A 7 -35.63 -0.40 4.09
C ILE A 7 -34.86 0.16 5.29
N ILE A 8 -35.50 0.28 6.46
CA ILE A 8 -34.85 0.76 7.68
C ILE A 8 -33.73 -0.20 8.11
N ALA A 9 -33.98 -1.51 8.09
CA ALA A 9 -32.95 -2.51 8.42
C ALA A 9 -31.74 -2.44 7.48
N LEU A 10 -31.96 -2.28 6.17
CA LEU A 10 -30.89 -2.12 5.19
C LEU A 10 -30.08 -0.84 5.40
N LEU A 11 -30.74 0.28 5.69
CA LEU A 11 -30.06 1.54 5.98
C LEU A 11 -29.19 1.44 7.24
N VAL A 12 -29.68 0.77 8.29
CA VAL A 12 -28.91 0.54 9.52
C VAL A 12 -27.69 -0.34 9.25
N VAL A 13 -27.79 -1.38 8.43
CA VAL A 13 -26.66 -2.23 8.03
C VAL A 13 -25.61 -1.46 7.21
N ILE A 14 -26.04 -0.58 6.30
CA ILE A 14 -25.14 0.27 5.50
C ILE A 14 -24.43 1.30 6.39
N LEU A 15 -25.15 1.93 7.32
CA LEU A 15 -24.59 2.92 8.24
C LEU A 15 -23.60 2.29 9.23
N THR A 16 -23.93 1.14 9.80
CA THR A 16 -23.05 0.42 10.73
C THR A 16 -21.81 -0.12 10.04
N SER A 17 -21.92 -0.62 8.80
CA SER A 17 -20.75 -1.08 8.03
C SER A 17 -19.84 0.07 7.57
N GLY A 18 -20.41 1.21 7.17
CA GLY A 18 -19.65 2.41 6.82
C GLY A 18 -18.94 3.03 8.02
N LEU A 19 -19.63 3.17 9.15
CA LEU A 19 -19.08 3.73 10.38
C LEU A 19 -18.05 2.79 11.02
N ALA A 20 -18.27 1.49 11.01
CA ALA A 20 -17.30 0.51 11.50
C ALA A 20 -16.01 0.54 10.66
N LYS A 21 -16.11 0.65 9.33
CA LYS A 21 -14.94 0.85 8.45
C LYS A 21 -14.24 2.17 8.76
N PHE A 22 -14.99 3.26 8.91
CA PHE A 22 -14.40 4.57 9.21
C PHE A 22 -13.71 4.61 10.57
N ILE A 23 -14.35 4.08 11.62
CA ILE A 23 -13.77 3.97 12.96
C ILE A 23 -12.59 3.02 12.95
N ALA A 24 -12.69 1.85 12.30
CA ALA A 24 -11.57 0.93 12.16
C ALA A 24 -10.40 1.58 11.44
N THR A 25 -10.64 2.27 10.32
CA THR A 25 -9.62 3.03 9.59
C THR A 25 -8.99 4.11 10.48
N ALA A 26 -9.80 4.92 11.18
CA ALA A 26 -9.30 5.96 12.09
C ALA A 26 -8.56 5.38 13.31
N PHE A 27 -9.01 4.26 13.84
CA PHE A 27 -8.45 3.55 14.99
C PHE A 27 -7.13 2.84 14.63
N TYR A 28 -7.09 2.12 13.50
CA TYR A 28 -5.88 1.50 12.97
C TYR A 28 -4.84 2.54 12.52
N ARG A 29 -5.26 3.70 11.99
CA ARG A 29 -4.37 4.85 11.69
C ARG A 29 -3.74 5.47 12.94
N ARG A 30 -4.40 5.40 14.10
CA ARG A 30 -3.93 6.06 15.35
C ARG A 30 -3.14 5.14 16.28
N MET A 31 -3.30 3.82 16.18
CA MET A 31 -2.61 2.83 17.04
C MET A 31 -1.37 2.21 16.37
N SER A 32 -0.99 2.65 15.18
CA SER A 32 0.08 2.12 14.32
C SER A 32 1.50 2.56 14.73
N GLY A 33 1.80 2.51 16.03
CA GLY A 33 3.07 2.95 16.60
C GLY A 33 4.19 1.89 16.60
N ASP A 34 5.11 2.04 15.65
CA ASP A 34 6.58 1.94 15.79
C ASP A 34 7.30 0.58 15.77
N THR A 35 6.83 -0.50 16.40
CA THR A 35 7.73 -1.67 16.57
C THR A 35 7.95 -2.48 15.28
N HIS A 36 6.89 -2.75 14.53
CA HIS A 36 6.95 -3.66 13.37
C HIS A 36 7.62 -3.02 12.15
N THR A 37 7.43 -1.73 11.97
CA THR A 37 8.00 -0.96 10.84
C THR A 37 9.50 -0.79 11.01
N ARG A 38 9.98 -0.67 12.26
CA ARG A 38 11.41 -0.69 12.58
C ARG A 38 12.09 -1.98 12.14
N ILE A 39 11.48 -3.14 12.34
CA ILE A 39 12.05 -4.43 11.90
C ILE A 39 12.22 -4.44 10.38
N VAL A 40 11.15 -4.09 9.64
CA VAL A 40 11.19 -4.03 8.16
C VAL A 40 12.25 -3.03 7.69
N ASN A 41 12.31 -1.84 8.29
CA ASN A 41 13.32 -0.82 7.96
C ASN A 41 14.75 -1.29 8.23
N VAL A 42 14.98 -2.05 9.31
CA VAL A 42 16.31 -2.64 9.57
C VAL A 42 16.70 -3.59 8.45
N TRP A 43 15.81 -4.48 8.02
CA TRP A 43 16.10 -5.39 6.89
C TRP A 43 16.33 -4.63 5.58
N ILE A 44 15.51 -3.60 5.28
CA ILE A 44 15.72 -2.72 4.12
C ILE A 44 17.09 -2.05 4.18
N SER A 45 17.48 -1.51 5.34
CA SER A 45 18.78 -0.83 5.51
C SER A 45 19.97 -1.76 5.34
N ARG A 46 19.79 -3.06 5.58
CA ARG A 46 20.80 -4.11 5.38
C ARG A 46 20.81 -4.66 3.96
N GLY A 47 19.87 -4.25 3.11
CA GLY A 47 19.69 -4.80 1.76
C GLY A 47 19.08 -6.20 1.75
N GLU A 48 18.58 -6.69 2.89
CA GLU A 48 17.98 -8.03 3.02
C GLU A 48 16.50 -7.97 2.63
N TYR A 49 16.24 -7.78 1.34
CA TYR A 49 14.91 -7.46 0.82
C TYR A 49 13.93 -8.63 0.93
N GLU A 50 14.37 -9.87 0.80
CA GLU A 50 13.52 -11.06 0.95
C GLU A 50 13.02 -11.20 2.39
N MET A 51 13.88 -10.91 3.37
CA MET A 51 13.52 -10.88 4.79
C MET A 51 12.55 -9.72 5.07
N ALA A 52 12.82 -8.54 4.50
CA ALA A 52 11.91 -7.40 4.59
C ALA A 52 10.52 -7.73 4.03
N LEU A 53 10.43 -8.38 2.86
CA LEU A 53 9.17 -8.82 2.27
C LEU A 53 8.45 -9.86 3.13
N SER A 54 9.18 -10.82 3.68
CA SER A 54 8.60 -11.83 4.57
C SER A 54 7.94 -11.18 5.79
N GLU A 55 8.66 -10.28 6.47
CA GLU A 55 8.15 -9.59 7.66
C GLU A 55 6.99 -8.64 7.32
N VAL A 56 7.12 -7.83 6.27
CA VAL A 56 6.05 -6.90 5.89
C VAL A 56 4.77 -7.65 5.50
N ASN A 57 4.87 -8.80 4.82
CA ASN A 57 3.72 -9.62 4.47
C ASN A 57 3.06 -10.24 5.70
N LYS A 58 3.83 -10.72 6.69
CA LYS A 58 3.29 -11.19 7.97
C LYS A 58 2.52 -10.09 8.70
N PHE A 59 3.01 -8.85 8.67
CA PHE A 59 2.32 -7.73 9.30
C PHE A 59 1.06 -7.31 8.54
N LEU A 60 1.11 -7.33 7.21
CA LEU A 60 -0.04 -7.05 6.35
C LEU A 60 -1.13 -8.12 6.47
N GLN A 61 -0.82 -9.38 6.77
CA GLN A 61 -1.86 -10.39 7.08
C GLN A 61 -2.74 -9.97 8.27
N LYS A 62 -2.15 -9.30 9.27
CA LYS A 62 -2.87 -8.80 10.44
C LYS A 62 -3.51 -7.44 10.19
N ARG A 63 -2.90 -6.62 9.33
CA ARG A 63 -3.28 -5.23 9.04
C ARG A 63 -3.22 -4.97 7.53
N PRO A 64 -4.17 -5.52 6.75
CA PRO A 64 -4.09 -5.53 5.29
C PRO A 64 -4.18 -4.13 4.67
N ALA A 65 -4.70 -3.16 5.41
CA ALA A 65 -4.85 -1.77 4.97
C ALA A 65 -3.88 -0.80 5.68
N ASP A 66 -2.80 -1.30 6.30
CA ASP A 66 -1.78 -0.43 6.89
C ASP A 66 -0.94 0.20 5.77
N SER A 67 -1.26 1.46 5.48
CA SER A 67 -0.64 2.27 4.43
C SER A 67 0.88 2.37 4.59
N HIS A 68 1.39 2.37 5.82
CA HIS A 68 2.82 2.45 6.04
C HIS A 68 3.52 1.12 5.73
N LEU A 69 2.89 -0.02 6.04
CA LEU A 69 3.42 -1.33 5.65
C LEU A 69 3.34 -1.54 4.12
N LEU A 70 2.25 -1.08 3.49
CA LEU A 70 2.13 -1.08 2.02
C LEU A 70 3.22 -0.20 1.39
N TRP A 71 3.48 0.98 1.95
CA TRP A 71 4.59 1.84 1.54
C TRP A 71 5.93 1.13 1.64
N LEU A 72 6.24 0.51 2.78
CA LEU A 72 7.49 -0.22 2.96
C LEU A 72 7.64 -1.38 1.98
N ARG A 73 6.55 -2.12 1.70
CA ARG A 73 6.57 -3.21 0.71
C ARG A 73 6.82 -2.70 -0.71
N ALA A 74 6.18 -1.60 -1.10
CA ALA A 74 6.42 -0.93 -2.37
C ALA A 74 7.88 -0.49 -2.53
N ILE A 75 8.47 0.06 -1.46
CA ILE A 75 9.90 0.42 -1.41
C ILE A 75 10.79 -0.81 -1.57
N VAL A 76 10.47 -1.93 -0.91
CA VAL A 76 11.26 -3.16 -1.05
C VAL A 76 11.22 -3.67 -2.49
N TYR A 77 10.04 -3.72 -3.12
CA TYR A 77 9.93 -4.09 -4.53
C TYR A 77 10.71 -3.14 -5.45
N PHE A 78 10.65 -1.83 -5.18
CA PHE A 78 11.44 -0.85 -5.93
C PHE A 78 12.94 -1.14 -5.80
N LYS A 79 13.43 -1.43 -4.60
CA LYS A 79 14.84 -1.75 -4.34
C LYS A 79 15.30 -3.08 -4.96
N GLN A 80 14.39 -4.03 -5.15
CA GLN A 80 14.64 -5.29 -5.87
C GLN A 80 14.48 -5.17 -7.40
N ASN A 81 14.24 -3.96 -7.93
CA ASN A 81 13.93 -3.74 -9.36
C ASN A 81 12.66 -4.48 -9.84
N GLU A 82 11.77 -4.85 -8.91
CA GLU A 82 10.47 -5.44 -9.19
C GLU A 82 9.45 -4.35 -9.59
N TRP A 83 9.77 -3.60 -10.65
CA TRP A 83 9.12 -2.35 -11.04
C TRP A 83 7.60 -2.47 -11.20
N LYS A 84 7.12 -3.57 -11.78
CA LYS A 84 5.67 -3.80 -11.97
C LYS A 84 4.93 -3.90 -10.65
N LYS A 85 5.50 -4.63 -9.67
CA LYS A 85 4.89 -4.79 -8.34
C LYS A 85 4.98 -3.48 -7.57
N ALA A 86 6.13 -2.82 -7.58
CA ALA A 86 6.34 -1.53 -6.92
C ALA A 86 5.33 -0.48 -7.41
N ARG A 87 5.19 -0.32 -8.74
CA ARG A 87 4.26 0.63 -9.36
C ARG A 87 2.82 0.39 -8.94
N SER A 88 2.35 -0.85 -8.99
CA SER A 88 0.99 -1.21 -8.60
C SER A 88 0.68 -0.85 -7.14
N GLU A 89 1.64 -1.03 -6.23
CA GLU A 89 1.44 -0.68 -4.82
C GLU A 89 1.49 0.83 -4.60
N PHE A 90 2.38 1.56 -5.28
CA PHE A 90 2.40 3.02 -5.22
C PHE A 90 1.12 3.65 -5.79
N GLU A 91 0.58 3.15 -6.90
CA GLU A 91 -0.70 3.61 -7.46
C GLU A 91 -1.87 3.40 -6.49
N SER A 92 -1.88 2.27 -5.78
CA SER A 92 -2.85 2.01 -4.73
C SER A 92 -2.74 3.02 -3.58
N LEU A 93 -1.52 3.36 -3.17
CA LEU A 93 -1.28 4.37 -2.13
C LEU A 93 -1.71 5.77 -2.57
N ILE A 94 -1.44 6.17 -3.81
CA ILE A 94 -1.89 7.45 -4.39
C ILE A 94 -3.40 7.57 -4.33
N THR A 95 -4.12 6.49 -4.66
CA THR A 95 -5.59 6.50 -4.74
C THR A 95 -6.24 6.53 -3.36
N ASN A 96 -5.67 5.80 -2.40
CA ASN A 96 -6.33 5.52 -1.13
C ASN A 96 -5.82 6.37 0.04
N GLU A 97 -4.59 6.88 -0.04
CA GLU A 97 -3.87 7.46 1.10
C GLU A 97 -3.16 8.77 0.70
N PRO A 98 -3.85 9.92 0.81
CA PRO A 98 -3.34 11.22 0.39
C PRO A 98 -1.99 11.61 1.01
N LEU A 99 -1.66 11.10 2.20
CA LEU A 99 -0.39 11.37 2.88
C LEU A 99 0.82 10.78 2.13
N TYR A 100 0.65 9.62 1.51
CA TYR A 100 1.72 8.96 0.75
C TYR A 100 1.67 9.31 -0.74
N GLY A 101 0.61 9.97 -1.22
CA GLY A 101 0.38 10.17 -2.65
C GLY A 101 1.47 10.96 -3.35
N GLU A 102 1.94 12.06 -2.75
CA GLU A 102 3.00 12.87 -3.37
C GLU A 102 4.33 12.11 -3.46
N ASP A 103 4.72 11.41 -2.41
CA ASP A 103 5.97 10.65 -2.40
C ASP A 103 5.86 9.40 -3.28
N ALA A 104 4.72 8.71 -3.29
CA ALA A 104 4.46 7.56 -4.15
C ALA A 104 4.51 7.94 -5.63
N LEU A 105 4.01 9.13 -5.99
CA LEU A 105 4.06 9.63 -7.37
C LEU A 105 5.50 9.76 -7.87
N LYS A 106 6.42 10.27 -7.05
CA LYS A 106 7.85 10.37 -7.40
C LYS A 106 8.46 9.02 -7.76
N TYR A 107 8.07 7.94 -7.07
CA TYR A 107 8.53 6.59 -7.38
C TYR A 107 7.91 6.05 -8.67
N VAL A 108 6.63 6.31 -8.93
CA VAL A 108 5.97 5.91 -10.19
C VAL A 108 6.64 6.59 -11.39
N GLU A 109 6.90 7.90 -11.30
CA GLU A 109 7.60 8.65 -12.35
C GLU A 109 9.01 8.11 -12.60
N ALA A 110 9.75 7.77 -11.52
CA ALA A 110 11.08 7.17 -11.64
C ALA A 110 11.04 5.80 -12.33
N ILE A 111 10.04 4.96 -12.00
CA ILE A 111 9.81 3.66 -12.66
C ILE A 111 9.52 3.85 -14.14
N ASP A 112 8.61 4.77 -14.48
CA ASP A 112 8.17 4.99 -15.86
C ASP A 112 9.31 5.55 -16.73
N LYS A 113 10.15 6.43 -16.18
CA LYS A 113 11.37 6.91 -16.83
C LYS A 113 12.36 5.78 -17.13
N GLN A 114 12.62 4.92 -16.14
CA GLN A 114 13.51 3.77 -16.31
C GLN A 114 13.02 2.80 -17.40
N ALA A 115 11.70 2.59 -17.48
CA ALA A 115 11.08 1.76 -18.51
C ALA A 115 11.21 2.40 -19.92
N GLY A 116 11.01 3.71 -20.02
CA GLY A 116 11.18 4.47 -21.28
C GLY A 116 12.63 4.49 -21.79
N GLU A 117 13.61 4.65 -20.90
CA GLU A 117 15.04 4.61 -21.24
C GLU A 117 15.46 3.21 -21.73
N SER A 118 14.98 2.16 -21.06
CA SER A 118 15.24 0.77 -21.45
C SER A 118 14.67 0.44 -22.85
N ALA A 119 13.52 1.00 -23.20
CA ALA A 119 12.92 0.83 -24.53
C ALA A 119 13.73 1.57 -25.62
N HIS A 120 14.27 2.74 -25.31
CA HIS A 120 15.08 3.53 -26.25
C HIS A 120 16.46 2.92 -26.53
N ILE A 121 17.11 2.32 -25.53
CA ILE A 121 18.42 1.65 -25.72
C ILE A 121 18.26 0.43 -26.62
N ASN A 122 17.26 -0.42 -26.36
CA ASN A 122 17.01 -1.63 -27.15
C ASN A 122 16.59 -1.34 -28.61
N SER A 123 16.06 -0.15 -28.90
CA SER A 123 15.73 0.28 -30.27
C SER A 123 16.92 0.78 -31.11
N LYS A 124 18.07 1.07 -30.47
CA LYS A 124 19.28 1.57 -31.15
C LYS A 124 20.30 0.47 -31.45
N GLU A 125 20.13 -0.71 -30.86
CA GLU A 125 21.04 -1.86 -31.02
C GLU A 125 20.50 -2.93 -32.00
N ASN A 126 19.33 -2.70 -32.62
CA ASN A 126 18.79 -3.47 -33.75
C ASN A 126 18.88 -2.67 -35.05
#